data_AF-A0A147ILL8-F1
#
_entry.id   AF-A0A147ILL8-F1
#
_cell.length_a   1.000
_cell.length_b   1.000
_cell.length_c   1.000
_cell.angle_alpha   90.00
_cell.angle_beta   90.00
_cell.angle_gamma   90.00
#
_symmetry.space_group_name_H-M   'P 1'
#
loop_
_entity.id
_entity.type
_entity.pdbx_description
1 polymer ?
#
loop_
_entity_poly.entity_id
_entity_poly.type
_entity_poly.pdbx_seq_one_letter_code
_entity_poly.pdbx_strand_id
1 'polypeptide(L)'
;MSDTVLTGYRQSIDNIDAALVFMLAERFKITQAVGRYKAENELPPADPGREESQIARLRQLASDAQLDPEFSEKFLRFIIDEVIRHHERLRG
;
A
#
# COMPACT_ATOMS: atom_id res chain seq x y z
N MET A 1 -2.71 -36.49 13.96
CA MET A 1 -2.61 -35.45 15.00
C MET A 1 -2.12 -34.18 14.32
N SER A 2 -2.78 -33.04 14.50
CA SER A 2 -2.32 -31.78 13.90
C SER A 2 -1.04 -31.31 14.59
N ASP A 3 -0.08 -30.83 13.80
CA ASP A 3 1.12 -30.20 14.33
C ASP A 3 0.72 -28.88 15.03
N THR A 4 0.83 -28.86 16.35
CA THR A 4 0.41 -27.73 17.19
C THR A 4 1.33 -26.53 16.99
N VAL A 5 2.61 -26.75 16.69
CA VAL A 5 3.59 -25.68 16.44
C VAL A 5 3.26 -24.98 15.12
N LEU A 6 3.07 -25.75 14.05
CA LEU A 6 2.68 -25.21 12.75
C LEU A 6 1.35 -24.45 12.81
N THR A 7 0.39 -24.95 13.60
CA THR A 7 -0.90 -24.29 13.80
C THR A 7 -0.72 -22.92 14.47
N GLY A 8 0.14 -22.81 15.49
CA GLY A 8 0.45 -21.54 16.13
C GLY A 8 1.11 -20.51 15.21
N TYR A 9 2.02 -20.95 14.33
CA TYR A 9 2.60 -20.07 13.31
C TYR A 9 1.56 -19.55 12.32
N ARG A 10 0.66 -20.41 11.84
CA ARG A 10 -0.43 -20.00 10.94
C ARG A 10 -1.36 -18.99 11.59
N GLN A 11 -1.74 -19.19 12.85
CA GLN A 11 -2.55 -18.22 13.57
C GLN A 11 -1.87 -16.84 13.69
N SER A 12 -0.55 -16.82 13.84
CA SER A 12 0.22 -15.58 13.88
C SER A 12 0.24 -14.88 12.51
N ILE A 13 0.37 -15.65 11.43
CA ILE A 13 0.28 -15.14 10.05
C ILE A 13 -1.11 -14.55 9.80
N ASP A 14 -2.18 -15.28 10.14
CA ASP A 14 -3.57 -14.81 9.95
C ASP A 14 -3.83 -13.47 10.67
N ASN A 15 -3.25 -13.29 11.85
CA ASN A 15 -3.36 -12.04 12.60
C ASN A 15 -2.62 -10.87 11.92
N ILE A 16 -1.44 -11.15 11.35
CA ILE A 16 -0.67 -10.15 10.58
C ILE A 16 -1.44 -9.77 9.31
N ASP A 17 -1.98 -10.76 8.60
CA ASP A 17 -2.75 -10.54 7.38
C ASP A 17 -4.00 -9.69 7.65
N ALA A 18 -4.72 -9.94 8.74
CA ALA A 18 -5.84 -9.10 9.16
C ALA A 18 -5.40 -7.64 9.41
N ALA A 19 -4.28 -7.43 10.11
CA ALA A 19 -3.74 -6.10 10.34
C ALA A 19 -3.35 -5.40 9.04
N LEU A 20 -2.71 -6.11 8.10
CA LEU A 20 -2.35 -5.59 6.78
C LEU A 20 -3.59 -5.12 6.01
N VAL A 21 -4.67 -5.92 6.01
CA VAL A 21 -5.93 -5.55 5.33
C VAL A 21 -6.55 -4.29 5.94
N PHE A 22 -6.64 -4.20 7.26
CA PHE A 22 -7.20 -3.01 7.91
C PHE A 22 -6.35 -1.75 7.67
N MET A 23 -5.02 -1.87 7.69
CA MET A 23 -4.12 -0.76 7.37
C MET A 23 -4.23 -0.31 5.92
N LEU A 24 -4.39 -1.25 4.98
CA LEU A 24 -4.66 -0.92 3.59
C LEU A 24 -6.00 -0.21 3.44
N ALA A 25 -7.06 -0.67 4.09
CA ALA A 25 -8.38 -0.03 4.03
C ALA A 25 -8.32 1.44 4.47
N GLU A 26 -7.65 1.73 5.59
CA GLU A 26 -7.45 3.11 6.04
C GLU A 26 -6.58 3.91 5.06
N ARG A 27 -5.51 3.33 4.51
CA ARG A 27 -4.70 4.00 3.47
C ARG A 27 -5.54 4.36 2.25
N PHE A 28 -6.39 3.44 1.77
CA PHE A 28 -7.25 3.66 0.61
C PHE A 28 -8.27 4.77 0.86
N LYS A 29 -8.89 4.80 2.04
CA LYS A 29 -9.80 5.87 2.46
C LYS A 29 -9.15 7.26 2.38
N ILE A 30 -7.91 7.38 2.86
CA ILE A 30 -7.15 8.64 2.77
C ILE A 30 -6.82 8.96 1.31
N THR A 31 -6.36 7.98 0.52
CA THR A 31 -6.05 8.25 -0.90
C THR A 31 -7.28 8.63 -1.70
N GLN A 32 -8.47 8.12 -1.39
CA GLN A 32 -9.71 8.59 -2.01
C GLN A 32 -10.02 10.04 -1.66
N ALA A 33 -9.80 10.45 -0.41
CA ALA A 33 -9.93 11.85 0.00
C ALA A 33 -8.93 12.75 -0.75
N VAL A 34 -7.69 12.29 -0.93
CA VAL A 34 -6.68 12.98 -1.77
C VAL A 34 -7.16 13.08 -3.22
N GLY A 35 -7.76 12.01 -3.77
CA GLY A 35 -8.29 12.00 -5.12
C GLY A 35 -9.42 13.02 -5.33
N ARG A 36 -10.38 13.07 -4.40
CA ARG A 36 -11.46 14.08 -4.40
C ARG A 36 -10.90 15.50 -4.31
N TYR A 37 -9.98 15.74 -3.37
CA TYR A 37 -9.33 17.05 -3.22
C TYR A 37 -8.60 17.46 -4.49
N LYS A 38 -7.84 16.54 -5.12
CA LYS A 38 -7.16 16.80 -6.39
C LYS A 38 -8.15 17.14 -7.51
N ALA A 39 -9.27 16.44 -7.59
CA ALA A 39 -10.31 16.70 -8.59
C ALA A 39 -10.95 18.09 -8.39
N GLU A 40 -11.34 18.43 -7.15
CA GLU A 40 -11.93 19.72 -6.78
C GLU A 40 -11.00 20.92 -7.06
N ASN A 41 -9.69 20.70 -7.01
CA ASN A 41 -8.66 21.75 -7.21
C ASN A 41 -7.96 21.64 -8.58
N GLU A 42 -8.52 20.87 -9.53
CA GLU A 42 -7.97 20.67 -10.88
C GLU A 42 -6.51 20.14 -10.91
N LEU A 43 -6.03 19.53 -9.82
CA LEU A 43 -4.68 18.99 -9.69
C LEU A 43 -4.55 17.62 -10.35
N PRO A 44 -3.41 17.31 -11.01
CA PRO A 44 -3.24 16.04 -11.72
C PRO A 44 -3.31 14.82 -10.77
N PRO A 45 -3.90 13.70 -11.22
CA PRO A 45 -4.05 12.50 -10.41
C PRO A 45 -2.69 11.85 -10.11
N ALA A 46 -1.82 11.76 -11.11
CA ALA A 46 -0.44 11.33 -10.98
C ALA A 46 0.48 12.49 -10.55
N ASP A 47 1.52 12.17 -9.78
CA ASP A 47 2.57 13.09 -9.37
C ASP A 47 3.90 12.31 -9.36
N PRO A 48 4.64 12.30 -10.48
CA PRO A 48 5.82 11.47 -10.64
C PRO A 48 6.89 11.70 -9.56
N GLY A 49 7.12 12.97 -9.19
CA GLY A 49 8.09 13.30 -8.15
C GLY A 49 7.66 12.78 -6.77
N ARG A 50 6.35 12.86 -6.47
CA ARG A 50 5.82 12.28 -5.23
C ARG A 50 5.90 10.75 -5.24
N GLU A 51 5.64 10.10 -6.36
CA GLU A 51 5.73 8.65 -6.52
C GLU A 51 7.16 8.14 -6.34
N GLU A 52 8.14 8.78 -6.97
CA GLU A 52 9.57 8.48 -6.80
C GLU A 52 10.01 8.61 -5.34
N SER A 53 9.60 9.68 -4.65
CA SER A 53 9.92 9.88 -3.23
C SER A 53 9.33 8.78 -2.33
N GLN A 54 8.14 8.27 -2.66
CA GLN A 54 7.49 7.20 -1.91
C GLN A 54 8.22 5.87 -2.11
N ILE A 55 8.61 5.56 -3.35
CA ILE A 55 9.39 4.36 -3.67
C ILE A 55 10.73 4.38 -2.93
N ALA A 56 11.47 5.48 -3.01
CA ALA A 56 12.77 5.61 -2.34
C ALA A 56 12.66 5.41 -0.81
N ARG A 57 11.69 6.09 -0.18
CA ARG A 57 11.45 5.95 1.26
C ARG A 57 11.08 4.52 1.66
N LEU A 58 10.25 3.84 0.87
CA LEU A 58 9.80 2.48 1.20
C LEU A 58 10.88 1.42 0.96
N ARG A 59 11.73 1.59 -0.06
CA ARG A 59 12.93 0.77 -0.23
C ARG A 59 13.85 0.86 0.99
N GLN A 60 14.01 2.06 1.55
CA GLN A 60 14.79 2.24 2.79
C GLN A 60 14.13 1.51 3.97
N LEU A 61 12.83 1.71 4.18
CA LEU A 61 12.09 1.03 5.26
C LEU A 61 12.13 -0.49 5.14
N ALA A 62 12.07 -1.02 3.92
CA ALA A 62 12.22 -2.45 3.67
C ALA A 62 13.60 -2.94 4.08
N SER A 63 14.65 -2.24 3.65
CA SER A 63 16.03 -2.54 4.05
C SER A 63 16.20 -2.53 5.57
N ASP A 64 15.66 -1.50 6.25
CA ASP A 64 15.74 -1.38 7.71
C ASP A 64 14.99 -2.50 8.43
N ALA A 65 13.89 -2.98 7.83
CA ALA A 65 13.07 -4.09 8.34
C ALA A 65 13.58 -5.48 7.91
N GLN A 66 14.73 -5.58 7.22
CA GLN A 66 15.28 -6.82 6.66
C GLN A 66 14.32 -7.52 5.68
N LEU A 67 13.47 -6.72 5.01
CA LEU A 67 12.60 -7.16 3.93
C LEU A 67 13.27 -6.84 2.59
N ASP A 68 13.11 -7.72 1.59
CA ASP A 68 13.64 -7.50 0.25
C ASP A 68 13.12 -6.16 -0.33
N PRO A 69 14.01 -5.19 -0.63
CA PRO A 69 13.61 -3.92 -1.22
C PRO A 69 12.95 -4.06 -2.60
N GLU A 70 13.31 -5.08 -3.39
CA GLU A 70 12.69 -5.30 -4.71
C GLU A 70 11.25 -5.79 -4.58
N PHE A 71 11.01 -6.76 -3.70
CA PHE A 71 9.66 -7.19 -3.35
C PHE A 71 8.80 -6.02 -2.85
N SER A 72 9.36 -5.21 -1.95
CA SER A 72 8.66 -4.06 -1.36
C SER A 72 8.30 -3.00 -2.39
N GLU A 73 9.19 -2.74 -3.35
CA GLU A 73 8.90 -1.84 -4.46
C GLU A 73 7.78 -2.38 -5.36
N LYS A 74 7.82 -3.67 -5.73
CA LYS A 74 6.77 -4.30 -6.55
C LYS A 74 5.40 -4.20 -5.87
N PHE A 75 5.33 -4.50 -4.58
CA PHE A 75 4.12 -4.37 -3.80
C PHE A 75 3.62 -2.93 -3.76
N LEU A 76 4.50 -1.95 -3.55
CA LEU A 76 4.11 -0.55 -3.54
C LEU A 76 3.59 -0.07 -4.89
N ARG A 77 4.27 -0.42 -5.99
CA ARG A 77 3.83 -0.05 -7.35
C ARG A 77 2.41 -0.54 -7.61
N PHE A 78 2.12 -1.80 -7.24
CA PHE A 78 0.76 -2.34 -7.32
C PHE A 78 -0.27 -1.48 -6.56
N ILE A 79 0.05 -1.06 -5.33
CA ILE A 79 -0.84 -0.21 -4.53
C ILE A 79 -1.00 1.19 -5.14
N ILE A 80 0.06 1.79 -5.66
CA ILE A 80 0.02 3.10 -6.33
C ILE A 80 -0.85 3.03 -7.59
N ASP A 81 -0.66 2.01 -8.41
CA ASP A 81 -1.42 1.80 -9.64
C ASP A 81 -2.92 1.63 -9.37
N GLU A 82 -3.29 0.97 -8.26
CA GLU A 82 -4.70 0.89 -7.84
C GLU A 82 -5.23 2.26 -7.41
N VAL A 83 -4.45 3.05 -6.65
CA VAL A 83 -4.87 4.40 -6.23
C VAL A 83 -5.06 5.34 -7.42
N ILE A 84 -4.14 5.33 -8.39
CA ILE A 84 -4.24 6.18 -9.59
C ILE A 84 -5.50 5.83 -10.38
N ARG A 85 -5.77 4.52 -10.60
CA ARG A 85 -7.00 4.07 -11.26
C ARG A 85 -8.27 4.54 -10.55
N HIS A 86 -8.25 4.64 -9.21
CA HIS A 86 -9.39 5.20 -8.46
C HIS A 86 -9.53 6.70 -8.66
N HIS A 87 -8.42 7.45 -8.71
CA HIS A 87 -8.45 8.89 -8.96
C HIS A 87 -8.95 9.22 -10.37
N GLU A 88 -8.55 8.44 -11.36
CA GLU A 88 -9.02 8.57 -12.74
C GLU A 88 -10.54 8.38 -12.83
N ARG A 89 -11.10 7.38 -12.11
CA ARG A 89 -12.56 7.15 -12.05
C ARG A 89 -13.34 8.28 -11.39
N LEU A 90 -12.73 9.03 -10.46
CA LEU A 90 -13.39 10.15 -9.77
C LEU A 90 -13.42 11.43 -10.62
N ARG A 91 -12.62 11.50 -11.70
CA ARG A 91 -12.56 12.65 -12.61
C ARG A 91 -13.56 12.55 -13.77
N GLY A 92 -14.19 11.39 -13.98
CA GLY A 92 -15.26 11.16 -14.95
C GLY A 92 -16.61 10.95 -14.26
#